data_AF-A0A1A7WW11-F1
#
_entry.id   AF-A0A1A7WW11-F1
#
_cell.length_a   1.000
_cell.length_b   1.000
_cell.length_c   1.000
_cell.angle_alpha   90.00
_cell.angle_beta   90.00
_cell.angle_gamma   90.00
#
_symmetry.space_group_name_H-M   'P 1'
#
loop_
_entity.id
_entity.type
_entity.pdbx_description
1 polymer ?
#
loop_
_entity_poly.entity_id
_entity_poly.type
_entity_poly.pdbx_seq_one_letter_code
_entity_poly.pdbx_strand_id
1 'polypeptide(L)'
;SMAESVGDYHACARLAGAPPPPKHAISRGIGIEGIGCLLAGAFGTGNGTTSFSENVAALGITKVGSRAVILLSGLFMILLGVLGKIGAIFTTIPTPVIGGMFLVMFGVIAAAGISNLQFTDMNSSRNIFVFGFSMFSALAVPDWIMRNPEFLETGVKE
;
A
#
# COMPACT_ATOMS: atom_id res chain seq x y z
N SER A 1 2.46 0.09 -6.42
CA SER A 1 3.74 -0.54 -6.06
C SER A 1 4.94 0.37 -6.31
N MET A 2 5.67 0.41 -7.44
CA MET A 2 6.95 1.15 -7.48
C MET A 2 6.89 2.62 -7.01
N ALA A 3 5.92 3.42 -7.50
CA ALA A 3 5.79 4.82 -7.10
C ALA A 3 5.41 5.00 -5.61
N GLU A 4 4.58 4.10 -5.12
CA GLU A 4 4.13 4.03 -3.72
C GLU A 4 5.29 3.64 -2.79
N SER A 5 6.04 2.59 -3.12
CA SER A 5 7.20 2.13 -2.35
C SER A 5 8.30 3.17 -2.26
N VAL A 6 8.54 3.94 -3.34
CA VAL A 6 9.49 5.06 -3.27
C VAL A 6 9.02 6.11 -2.26
N GLY A 7 7.72 6.46 -2.27
CA GLY A 7 7.13 7.36 -1.27
C GLY A 7 7.29 6.83 0.15
N ASP A 8 7.02 5.55 0.36
CA ASP A 8 7.17 4.87 1.65
C ASP A 8 8.62 4.84 2.14
N TYR A 9 9.60 4.59 1.27
CA TYR A 9 11.02 4.60 1.67
C TYR A 9 11.46 5.98 2.16
N HIS A 10 11.02 7.05 1.48
CA HIS A 10 11.32 8.41 1.90
C HIS A 10 10.60 8.78 3.21
N ALA A 11 9.33 8.38 3.36
CA ALA A 11 8.58 8.60 4.59
C ALA A 11 9.16 7.81 5.77
N CYS A 12 9.52 6.55 5.57
CA CYS A 12 10.14 5.68 6.56
C CYS A 12 11.50 6.22 7.02
N ALA A 13 12.37 6.61 6.09
CA ALA A 13 13.66 7.21 6.43
C ALA A 13 13.49 8.46 7.29
N ARG A 14 12.56 9.34 6.92
CA ARG A 14 12.23 10.55 7.69
C ARG A 14 11.73 10.23 9.10
N LEU A 15 10.80 9.29 9.23
CA LEU A 15 10.21 8.92 10.53
C LEU A 15 11.20 8.16 11.43
N ALA A 16 12.13 7.42 10.84
CA ALA A 16 13.22 6.74 11.54
C ALA A 16 14.39 7.67 11.91
N GLY A 17 14.40 8.93 11.47
CA GLY A 17 15.53 9.85 11.66
C GLY A 17 16.77 9.49 10.83
N ALA A 18 16.60 8.71 9.77
CA ALA A 18 17.66 8.31 8.86
C ALA A 18 17.82 9.32 7.70
N PRO A 19 19.01 9.43 7.09
CA PRO A 19 19.20 10.24 5.90
C PRO A 19 18.34 9.71 4.73
N PRO A 20 18.01 10.55 3.73
CA PRO A 20 17.28 10.11 2.56
C PRO A 20 17.93 8.88 1.91
N PRO A 21 17.14 7.86 1.52
CA PRO A 21 17.68 6.62 1.00
C PRO A 21 18.44 6.88 -0.31
N PRO A 22 19.69 6.38 -0.44
CA PRO A 22 20.45 6.58 -1.66
C PRO A 22 19.84 5.76 -2.80
N LYS A 23 20.05 6.19 -4.06
CA LYS A 23 19.46 5.56 -5.26
C LYS A 23 19.70 4.05 -5.36
N HIS A 24 20.88 3.58 -4.96
CA HIS A 24 21.20 2.16 -4.95
C HIS A 24 20.40 1.36 -3.92
N ALA A 25 20.04 1.97 -2.78
CA ALA A 25 19.20 1.33 -1.77
C ALA A 25 17.75 1.23 -2.26
N ILE A 26 17.23 2.29 -2.88
CA ILE A 26 15.91 2.30 -3.52
C ILE A 26 15.83 1.21 -4.60
N SER A 27 16.82 1.15 -5.50
CA SER A 27 16.87 0.15 -6.56
C SER A 27 16.93 -1.28 -6.02
N ARG A 28 17.68 -1.52 -4.94
CA ARG A 28 17.70 -2.82 -4.25
C ARG A 28 16.36 -3.15 -3.60
N GLY A 29 15.69 -2.17 -2.98
CA GLY A 29 14.37 -2.33 -2.38
C GLY A 29 13.33 -2.75 -3.42
N ILE A 30 13.22 -1.98 -4.52
CA ILE A 30 12.33 -2.29 -5.64
C ILE A 30 12.68 -3.66 -6.26
N GLY A 31 13.97 -3.98 -6.40
CA GLY A 31 14.40 -5.29 -6.91
C GLY A 31 13.93 -6.45 -6.03
N ILE A 32 14.00 -6.30 -4.70
CA ILE A 32 13.50 -7.30 -3.74
C ILE A 32 11.98 -7.39 -3.79
N GLU A 33 11.25 -6.26 -3.92
CA GLU A 33 9.80 -6.29 -4.11
C GLU A 33 9.41 -7.04 -5.39
N GLY A 34 10.15 -6.84 -6.49
CA GLY A 34 9.93 -7.59 -7.72
C GLY A 34 10.13 -9.10 -7.55
N ILE A 35 11.20 -9.50 -6.85
CA ILE A 35 11.43 -10.92 -6.51
C ILE A 35 10.29 -11.45 -5.61
N GLY A 36 9.82 -10.64 -4.66
CA GLY A 36 8.67 -10.96 -3.81
C GLY A 36 7.41 -11.24 -4.62
N CYS A 37 7.11 -10.38 -5.61
CA CYS A 37 5.99 -10.59 -6.55
C CYS A 37 6.13 -11.90 -7.34
N LEU A 38 7.33 -12.21 -7.83
CA LEU A 38 7.59 -13.46 -8.57
C LEU A 38 7.37 -14.69 -7.68
N LEU A 39 7.87 -14.65 -6.44
CA LEU A 39 7.66 -15.73 -5.47
C LEU A 39 6.18 -15.86 -5.10
N ALA A 40 5.48 -14.75 -4.86
CA ALA A 40 4.05 -14.74 -4.58
C ALA A 40 3.23 -15.36 -5.72
N GLY A 41 3.58 -15.04 -6.97
CA GLY A 41 3.03 -15.67 -8.16
C GLY A 41 3.34 -17.18 -8.22
N ALA A 42 4.60 -17.57 -7.97
CA ALA A 42 5.02 -18.97 -8.01
C ALA A 42 4.36 -19.84 -6.92
N PHE A 43 4.16 -19.30 -5.72
CA PHE A 43 3.46 -19.98 -4.62
C PHE A 43 1.93 -19.93 -4.76
N GLY A 44 1.41 -19.32 -5.81
CA GLY A 44 -0.03 -19.30 -6.12
C GLY A 44 -0.84 -18.35 -5.25
N THR A 45 -0.23 -17.40 -4.55
CA THR A 45 -0.99 -16.41 -3.79
C THR A 45 -1.65 -15.38 -4.71
N GLY A 46 -1.10 -15.16 -5.91
CA GLY A 46 -1.65 -14.25 -6.93
C GLY A 46 -1.64 -12.77 -6.54
N ASN A 47 -1.09 -12.43 -5.37
CA ASN A 47 -1.04 -11.06 -4.85
C ASN A 47 0.35 -10.47 -5.10
N GLY A 48 0.41 -9.19 -5.50
CA GLY A 48 1.68 -8.46 -5.60
C GLY A 48 2.20 -8.06 -4.21
N THR A 49 3.52 -7.99 -4.06
CA THR A 49 4.17 -7.46 -2.85
C THR A 49 4.52 -5.99 -3.05
N THR A 50 4.30 -5.17 -2.02
CA THR A 50 4.63 -3.73 -2.01
C THR A 50 5.02 -3.30 -0.61
N SER A 51 5.62 -2.12 -0.48
CA SER A 51 5.80 -1.49 0.82
C SER A 51 4.44 -1.11 1.41
N PHE A 52 4.26 -1.35 2.72
CA PHE A 52 3.01 -1.09 3.43
C PHE A 52 3.08 0.25 4.15
N SER A 53 2.34 1.25 3.67
CA SER A 53 2.26 2.58 4.26
C SER A 53 1.74 2.57 5.70
N GLU A 54 0.93 1.58 6.09
CA GLU A 54 0.45 1.37 7.46
C GLU A 54 1.59 1.06 8.42
N ASN A 55 2.58 0.27 7.97
CA ASN A 55 3.76 -0.02 8.77
C ASN A 55 4.61 1.24 8.96
N VAL A 56 4.67 2.11 7.93
CA VAL A 56 5.33 3.41 8.00
C VAL A 56 4.57 4.35 8.98
N ALA A 57 3.24 4.33 8.95
CA ALA A 57 2.41 5.08 9.91
C ALA A 57 2.61 4.57 11.35
N ALA A 58 2.62 3.25 11.55
CA ALA A 58 2.88 2.63 12.85
C ALA A 58 4.28 2.96 13.38
N LEU A 59 5.30 3.01 12.52
CA LEU A 59 6.63 3.52 12.86
C LEU A 59 6.56 4.96 13.37
N GLY A 60 5.78 5.81 12.70
CA GLY A 60 5.58 7.21 13.09
C GLY A 60 4.98 7.38 14.49
N ILE A 61 4.13 6.45 14.92
CA ILE A 61 3.47 6.44 16.24
C ILE A 61 4.37 5.78 17.30
N THR A 62 4.86 4.58 17.02
CA THR A 62 5.63 3.77 17.98
C THR A 62 7.05 4.28 18.18
N LYS A 63 7.59 5.04 17.21
CA LYS A 63 8.99 5.50 17.16
C LYS A 63 10.02 4.37 17.18
N VAL A 64 9.63 3.14 16.80
CA VAL A 64 10.52 1.97 16.76
C VAL A 64 10.98 1.68 15.35
N GLY A 65 12.10 2.29 14.94
CA GLY A 65 12.74 2.08 13.62
C GLY A 65 13.68 0.86 13.53
N SER A 66 13.52 -0.13 14.41
CA SER A 66 14.46 -1.25 14.50
C SER A 66 14.20 -2.32 13.44
N ARG A 67 15.25 -2.65 12.66
CA ARG A 67 15.24 -3.76 11.69
C ARG A 67 14.90 -5.11 12.33
N ALA A 68 15.22 -5.30 13.61
CA ALA A 68 14.97 -6.55 14.32
C ALA A 68 13.46 -6.83 14.47
N VAL A 69 12.65 -5.78 14.66
CA VAL A 69 11.19 -5.90 14.78
C VAL A 69 10.60 -6.39 13.46
N ILE A 70 11.07 -5.85 12.33
CA ILE A 70 10.61 -6.25 10.99
C ILE A 70 11.00 -7.70 10.68
N LEU A 71 12.24 -8.10 11.00
CA LEU A 71 12.69 -9.49 10.80
C LEU A 71 11.90 -10.48 11.66
N LEU A 72 11.68 -10.15 12.94
CA LEU A 72 10.89 -10.99 13.84
C LEU A 72 9.44 -11.10 13.39
N SER A 73 8.85 -9.99 12.92
CA SER A 73 7.49 -9.97 12.35
C SER A 73 7.38 -10.87 11.12
N GLY A 74 8.35 -10.80 10.20
CA GLY A 74 8.38 -11.68 9.03
C GLY A 74 8.48 -13.17 9.38
N LEU A 75 9.33 -13.52 10.36
CA LEU A 75 9.42 -14.89 10.86
C LEU A 75 8.08 -15.35 11.49
N PHE A 76 7.45 -14.49 12.29
CA PHE A 76 6.14 -14.76 12.88
C PHE A 76 5.06 -14.97 11.80
N MET A 77 5.04 -14.14 10.75
CA MET A 77 4.09 -14.29 9.64
C MET A 77 4.27 -15.62 8.92
N ILE A 78 5.51 -16.06 8.67
CA ILE A 78 5.78 -17.38 8.09
C ILE A 78 5.26 -18.50 8.99
N LEU A 79 5.56 -18.42 10.29
CA LEU A 79 5.08 -19.42 11.26
C LEU A 79 3.55 -19.50 11.31
N LEU A 80 2.87 -18.36 11.37
CA LEU A 80 1.41 -18.30 11.37
C LEU A 80 0.81 -18.80 10.04
N GLY A 81 1.47 -18.52 8.91
CA GLY A 81 1.04 -18.99 7.58
C GLY A 81 1.13 -20.51 7.41
N VAL A 82 2.10 -21.17 8.05
CA VAL A 82 2.22 -22.64 8.04
C VAL A 82 1.15 -23.31 8.91
N LEU A 83 0.65 -22.62 9.95
CA LEU A 83 -0.35 -23.13 10.86
C LEU A 83 -1.77 -22.95 10.30
N GLY A 84 -2.26 -23.93 9.52
CA GLY A 84 -3.59 -23.88 8.89
C GLY A 84 -4.77 -23.64 9.85
N LYS A 85 -4.64 -23.98 11.14
CA LYS A 85 -5.65 -23.65 12.17
C LYS A 85 -5.84 -22.14 12.35
N ILE A 86 -4.75 -21.37 12.25
CA ILE A 86 -4.80 -19.91 12.31
C ILE A 86 -5.52 -19.36 11.08
N GLY A 87 -5.24 -19.92 9.90
CA GLY A 87 -5.98 -19.63 8.67
C GLY A 87 -7.49 -19.88 8.82
N ALA A 88 -7.88 -21.00 9.44
CA ALA A 88 -9.29 -21.31 9.71
C ALA A 88 -9.95 -20.24 10.59
N ILE A 89 -9.26 -19.75 11.63
CA ILE A 89 -9.77 -18.66 12.47
C ILE A 89 -10.00 -17.40 11.64
N PHE A 90 -9.06 -17.02 10.75
CA PHE A 90 -9.24 -15.85 9.90
C PHE A 90 -10.46 -15.97 8.97
N THR A 91 -10.79 -17.17 8.48
CA THR A 91 -12.00 -17.37 7.65
C THR A 91 -13.31 -17.24 8.42
N THR A 92 -13.28 -17.31 9.76
CA THR A 92 -14.48 -17.10 10.59
C THR A 92 -14.80 -15.64 10.85
N ILE A 93 -13.93 -14.71 10.44
CA ILE A 93 -14.13 -13.27 10.68
C ILE A 93 -15.32 -12.77 9.83
N PRO A 94 -16.32 -12.11 10.44
CA PRO A 94 -17.47 -11.58 9.72
C PRO A 94 -17.09 -10.52 8.67
N THR A 95 -17.78 -10.53 7.53
CA THR A 95 -17.57 -9.57 6.45
C THR A 95 -17.72 -8.10 6.87
N PRO A 96 -18.60 -7.69 7.81
CA PRO A 96 -18.66 -6.30 8.24
C PRO A 96 -17.39 -5.85 8.99
N VAL A 97 -16.73 -6.76 9.71
CA VAL A 97 -15.47 -6.45 10.42
C VAL A 97 -14.36 -6.23 9.40
N ILE A 98 -14.29 -7.08 8.38
CA ILE A 98 -13.35 -6.94 7.26
C ILE A 98 -13.55 -5.60 6.55
N GLY A 99 -14.80 -5.20 6.30
CA GLY A 99 -15.12 -3.89 5.73
C GLY A 99 -14.64 -2.73 6.60
N GLY A 100 -14.85 -2.81 7.92
CA GLY A 100 -14.34 -1.81 8.87
C GLY A 100 -12.82 -1.72 8.90
N MET A 101 -12.13 -2.87 8.82
CA MET A 101 -10.67 -2.92 8.72
C MET A 101 -10.18 -2.21 7.44
N PHE A 102 -10.80 -2.48 6.29
CA PHE A 102 -10.45 -1.82 5.04
C PHE A 102 -10.69 -0.30 5.07
N LEU A 103 -11.76 0.16 5.72
CA LEU A 103 -12.04 1.59 5.85
C LEU A 103 -10.92 2.31 6.61
N VAL A 104 -10.40 1.72 7.68
CA VAL A 104 -9.25 2.27 8.42
C VAL A 104 -7.98 2.19 7.57
N MET A 105 -7.73 1.05 6.93
CA MET A 105 -6.57 0.79 6.10
C MET A 105 -6.44 1.82 4.95
N PHE A 106 -7.48 1.92 4.12
CA PHE A 106 -7.51 2.89 3.02
C PHE A 106 -7.50 4.34 3.51
N GLY A 107 -8.07 4.63 4.68
CA GLY A 107 -7.98 5.95 5.31
C GLY A 107 -6.54 6.34 5.64
N VAL A 108 -5.75 5.42 6.21
CA VAL A 108 -4.33 5.65 6.51
C VAL A 108 -3.51 5.78 5.22
N ILE A 109 -3.75 4.93 4.21
CA ILE A 109 -3.07 5.04 2.91
C ILE A 109 -3.34 6.41 2.26
N ALA A 110 -4.61 6.84 2.22
CA ALA A 110 -4.99 8.14 1.68
C ALA A 110 -4.32 9.29 2.44
N ALA A 111 -4.32 9.23 3.78
CA ALA A 111 -3.66 10.23 4.62
C ALA A 111 -2.14 10.27 4.39
N ALA A 112 -1.48 9.13 4.20
CA ALA A 112 -0.07 9.05 3.86
C ALA A 112 0.23 9.70 2.50
N GLY A 113 -0.61 9.45 1.49
CA GLY A 113 -0.52 10.10 0.19
C GLY A 113 -0.65 11.64 0.27
N ILE A 114 -1.67 12.13 0.98
CA ILE A 114 -1.87 13.57 1.21
C ILE A 114 -0.71 14.17 1.99
N SER A 115 -0.18 13.46 3.00
CA SER A 115 0.98 13.93 3.77
C SER A 115 2.20 14.15 2.88
N ASN A 116 2.38 13.37 1.81
CA ASN A 116 3.49 13.58 0.87
C ASN A 116 3.36 14.87 0.03
N LEU A 117 2.16 15.43 -0.12
CA LEU A 117 1.96 16.71 -0.83
C LEU A 117 2.62 17.88 -0.10
N GLN A 118 2.88 17.77 1.20
CA GLN A 118 3.58 18.81 1.97
C GLN A 118 5.01 19.10 1.44
N PHE A 119 5.57 18.18 0.65
CA PHE A 119 6.90 18.32 0.03
C PHE A 119 6.84 18.86 -1.40
N THR A 120 5.65 19.22 -1.88
CA THR A 120 5.44 19.80 -3.20
C THR A 120 4.95 21.25 -3.06
N ASP A 121 5.25 22.10 -4.03
CA ASP A 121 4.76 23.48 -4.01
C ASP A 121 3.26 23.52 -4.37
N MET A 122 2.42 23.52 -3.32
CA MET A 122 0.98 23.61 -3.45
C MET A 122 0.47 25.04 -3.71
N ASN A 123 1.36 26.03 -3.89
CA ASN A 123 0.96 27.37 -4.39
C ASN A 123 0.94 27.41 -5.93
N SER A 124 1.59 26.45 -6.59
CA SER A 124 1.56 26.36 -8.04
C SER A 124 0.21 25.85 -8.52
N SER A 125 -0.50 26.65 -9.33
CA SER A 125 -1.77 26.24 -9.97
C SER A 125 -1.65 24.93 -10.73
N ARG A 126 -0.47 24.61 -11.29
CA ARG A 126 -0.19 23.34 -11.97
C ARG A 126 -0.29 22.15 -11.03
N ASN A 127 0.32 22.23 -9.85
CA ASN A 127 0.34 21.12 -8.89
C ASN A 127 -1.05 20.91 -8.27
N ILE A 128 -1.74 22.00 -7.95
CA ILE A 128 -3.14 21.97 -7.49
C ILE A 128 -4.03 21.30 -8.55
N PHE A 129 -3.90 21.68 -9.82
CA PHE A 129 -4.68 21.10 -10.91
C PHE A 129 -4.42 19.60 -11.08
N VAL A 130 -3.14 19.18 -11.10
CA VAL A 130 -2.77 17.76 -11.24
C VAL A 130 -3.35 16.93 -10.10
N PHE A 131 -3.24 17.41 -8.85
CA PHE A 131 -3.81 16.73 -7.69
C PHE A 131 -5.34 16.66 -7.78
N GLY A 132 -6.01 17.79 -7.98
CA GLY A 132 -7.47 17.86 -8.01
C GLY A 132 -8.09 17.05 -9.14
N PHE A 133 -7.52 17.12 -10.34
CA PHE A 133 -7.98 16.35 -11.49
C PHE A 133 -7.79 14.83 -11.27
N SER A 134 -6.63 14.42 -10.74
CA SER A 134 -6.37 13.00 -10.46
C SER A 134 -7.31 12.44 -9.39
N MET A 135 -7.58 13.21 -8.33
CA MET A 135 -8.48 12.77 -7.26
C MET A 135 -9.93 12.70 -7.72
N PHE A 136 -10.41 13.70 -8.48
CA PHE A 136 -11.78 13.70 -8.97
C PHE A 136 -12.01 12.62 -10.04
N SER A 137 -11.07 12.43 -10.96
CA SER A 137 -11.16 11.36 -11.96
C SER A 137 -11.17 9.97 -11.33
N ALA A 138 -10.41 9.73 -10.26
CA ALA A 138 -10.41 8.47 -9.53
C ALA A 138 -11.78 8.13 -8.89
N LEU A 139 -12.61 9.14 -8.58
CA LEU A 139 -13.96 8.94 -8.04
C LEU A 139 -15.04 8.93 -9.13
N ALA A 140 -14.94 9.86 -10.09
CA ALA A 140 -15.97 10.09 -11.10
C ALA A 140 -15.96 9.04 -12.20
N VAL A 141 -14.79 8.56 -12.63
CA VAL A 141 -14.69 7.57 -13.72
C VAL A 141 -15.31 6.23 -13.30
N PRO A 142 -14.98 5.63 -12.13
CA PRO A 142 -15.62 4.39 -11.70
C PRO A 142 -17.13 4.52 -11.48
N ASP A 143 -17.60 5.60 -10.85
CA ASP A 143 -19.04 5.84 -10.65
C ASP A 143 -19.78 5.98 -12.00
N TRP A 144 -19.19 6.68 -12.97
CA TRP A 144 -19.76 6.80 -14.31
C TRP A 144 -19.81 5.45 -15.04
N ILE A 145 -18.76 4.63 -14.97
CA ILE A 145 -18.72 3.30 -15.59
C ILE A 145 -19.80 2.40 -14.98
N MET A 146 -19.93 2.38 -13.64
CA MET A 146 -20.95 1.57 -12.96
C MET A 146 -22.38 1.98 -13.33
N ARG A 147 -22.61 3.27 -13.64
CA ARG A 147 -23.93 3.77 -14.07
C ARG A 147 -24.22 3.58 -15.56
N ASN A 148 -23.20 3.32 -16.38
CA ASN A 148 -23.33 3.17 -17.84
C ASN A 148 -22.74 1.83 -18.33
N PRO A 149 -23.23 0.68 -17.81
CA PRO A 149 -22.63 -0.63 -18.11
C PRO A 149 -22.77 -1.04 -19.59
N GLU A 150 -23.80 -0.56 -20.30
CA GLU A 150 -24.04 -0.89 -21.71
C GLU A 150 -23.08 -0.17 -22.68
N PHE A 151 -22.38 0.87 -22.23
CA PHE A 151 -21.49 1.65 -23.09
C PHE A 151 -20.10 0.99 -23.26
N LEU A 152 -19.74 0.10 -22.34
CA LEU A 152 -18.49 -0.65 -22.34
C LEU A 152 -18.82 -2.14 -22.47
N GLU A 153 -19.12 -2.61 -23.69
CA GLU A 153 -19.21 -4.04 -24.00
C GLU A 153 -17.83 -4.70 -23.83
N THR A 154 -17.48 -5.06 -22.60
CA THR A 154 -16.22 -5.76 -22.30
C THR A 154 -16.26 -7.25 -22.69
N GLY A 155 -17.31 -7.70 -23.38
CA GLY A 155 -17.44 -9.07 -23.91
C GLY A 155 -17.60 -10.17 -22.85
N VAL A 156 -17.47 -9.83 -21.55
CA VAL A 156 -17.68 -10.75 -20.43
C VAL A 156 -18.99 -10.36 -19.75
N LYS A 157 -20.03 -11.15 -19.99
CA LYS A 157 -21.25 -11.12 -19.17
C LYS A 157 -20.95 -11.89 -17.89
N GLU A 158 -20.85 -11.18 -16.77
CA GLU A 158 -20.99 -11.80 -15.44
C GLU A 158 -22.46 -12.17 -15.17
#